data_AF-A0A0B5ATE6-F1
#
_entry.id   AF-A0A0B5ATE6-F1
#
_cell.length_a   1.000
_cell.length_b   1.000
_cell.length_c   1.000
_cell.angle_alpha   90.00
_cell.angle_beta   90.00
_cell.angle_gamma   90.00
#
_symmetry.space_group_name_H-M   'P 1'
#
loop_
_entity.id
_entity.type
_entity.pdbx_description
1 polymer ?
#
loop_
_entity_poly.entity_id
_entity_poly.type
_entity_poly.pdbx_seq_one_letter_code
_entity_poly.pdbx_strand_id
1 'polypeptide(L)'
;MESLRKERMRNLTFHILKYVIENPSFNIDEEITNEDLKTKFYFKQSDVLNYSNEFLNNSRLKDNIKSTLDEYLALHQRYKGEINESQVEDFKSIYKKLVDYYANINKNEDLQLLLHDGALLAEKIHWISLPIFKEVYMSNAGMLPEENLEEYYFHFHTIEDLYREITNDVKKVHWKSVQGDINLNKKMKMKIYTNRWGRHDYYTVQRTIEGWIISFLTFQNVKCKVNGESLDTDTGFYEILRHDSVQYPKDGVRYALETLWEEADSTEMSKEVLEKKLNEIAVWISEVEKATHKYQPSWCGYY
;
A
#
# COMPACT_ATOMS: atom_id res chain seq x y z
N MET A 1 12.82 5.16 -0.26
CA MET A 1 12.20 4.21 -1.21
C MET A 1 13.18 3.15 -1.72
N GLU A 2 14.50 3.39 -1.74
CA GLU A 2 15.47 2.40 -2.23
C GLU A 2 15.61 1.15 -1.33
N SER A 3 15.28 1.26 -0.04
CA SER A 3 15.49 0.20 0.97
C SER A 3 14.54 -1.00 0.89
N LEU A 4 13.42 -0.91 0.15
CA LEU A 4 12.42 -2.00 0.04
C LEU A 4 12.26 -2.54 -1.38
N ARG A 5 13.24 -2.26 -2.24
CA ARG A 5 13.16 -2.57 -3.68
C ARG A 5 13.10 -4.08 -3.93
N LYS A 6 13.89 -4.89 -3.22
CA LYS A 6 13.93 -6.35 -3.43
C LYS A 6 12.63 -7.02 -3.00
N GLU A 7 12.06 -6.59 -1.88
CA GLU A 7 10.81 -7.07 -1.32
C GLU A 7 9.64 -6.77 -2.25
N ARG A 8 9.59 -5.54 -2.79
CA ARG A 8 8.55 -5.16 -3.75
C ARG A 8 8.67 -5.95 -5.06
N MET A 9 9.90 -6.09 -5.59
CA MET A 9 10.16 -6.89 -6.79
C MET A 9 9.68 -8.34 -6.62
N ARG A 10 9.97 -8.97 -5.46
CA ARG A 10 9.50 -10.32 -5.15
C ARG A 10 7.97 -10.41 -5.15
N ASN A 11 7.28 -9.47 -4.51
CA ASN A 11 5.81 -9.43 -4.53
C ASN A 11 5.26 -9.30 -5.95
N LEU A 12 5.82 -8.40 -6.76
CA LEU A 12 5.42 -8.19 -8.15
C LEU A 12 5.67 -9.43 -9.03
N THR A 13 6.74 -10.19 -8.78
CA THR A 13 6.97 -11.50 -9.43
C THR A 13 5.85 -12.50 -9.07
N PHE A 14 5.42 -12.54 -7.80
CA PHE A 14 4.33 -13.41 -7.36
C PHE A 14 2.98 -13.02 -7.96
N HIS A 15 2.74 -11.73 -8.21
CA HIS A 15 1.57 -11.26 -8.95
C HIS A 15 1.50 -11.85 -10.37
N ILE A 16 2.63 -11.83 -11.10
CA ILE A 16 2.73 -12.45 -12.43
C ILE A 16 2.49 -13.97 -12.32
N LEU A 17 3.18 -14.63 -11.40
CA LEU A 17 3.07 -16.08 -11.20
C LEU A 17 1.63 -16.52 -10.91
N LYS A 18 0.93 -15.83 -9.99
CA LYS A 18 -0.48 -16.10 -9.67
C LYS A 18 -1.37 -15.95 -10.91
N TYR A 19 -1.17 -14.91 -11.71
CA TYR A 19 -1.92 -14.73 -12.95
C TYR A 19 -1.68 -15.88 -13.94
N VAL A 20 -0.42 -16.29 -14.14
CA VAL A 20 -0.06 -17.42 -15.02
C VAL A 20 -0.73 -18.72 -14.56
N ILE A 21 -0.75 -18.99 -13.26
CA ILE A 21 -1.41 -20.17 -12.68
C ILE A 21 -2.93 -20.13 -12.89
N GLU A 22 -3.57 -18.98 -12.71
CA GLU A 22 -5.01 -18.82 -12.94
C GLU A 22 -5.39 -18.80 -14.43
N ASN A 23 -4.43 -18.55 -15.34
CA ASN A 23 -4.65 -18.45 -16.78
C ASN A 23 -3.66 -19.34 -17.56
N PRO A 24 -3.83 -20.67 -17.57
CA PRO A 24 -2.87 -21.60 -18.18
C PRO A 24 -2.65 -21.42 -19.69
N SER A 25 -3.56 -20.73 -20.37
CA SER A 25 -3.44 -20.39 -21.80
C SER A 25 -2.60 -19.15 -22.05
N PHE A 26 -2.21 -18.41 -21.01
CA PHE A 26 -1.38 -17.22 -21.16
C PHE A 26 0.05 -17.61 -21.53
N ASN A 27 0.57 -17.01 -22.61
CA ASN A 27 1.92 -17.25 -23.06
C ASN A 27 2.85 -16.13 -22.58
N ILE A 28 3.83 -16.49 -21.75
CA ILE A 28 4.81 -15.57 -21.15
C ILE A 28 5.79 -14.95 -22.18
N ASP A 29 5.88 -15.53 -23.38
CA ASP A 29 6.72 -15.05 -24.47
C ASP A 29 6.05 -13.99 -25.35
N GLU A 30 4.75 -13.77 -25.17
CA GLU A 30 4.02 -12.72 -25.88
C GLU A 30 4.45 -11.32 -25.45
N GLU A 31 4.07 -10.34 -26.27
CA GLU A 31 4.27 -8.94 -25.94
C GLU A 31 3.42 -8.56 -24.72
N ILE A 32 4.05 -7.91 -23.75
CA ILE A 32 3.46 -7.43 -22.51
C ILE A 32 3.61 -5.93 -22.45
N THR A 33 2.48 -5.24 -22.41
CA THR A 33 2.40 -3.78 -22.30
C THR A 33 2.35 -3.33 -20.85
N ASN A 34 2.59 -2.03 -20.62
CA ASN A 34 2.36 -1.43 -19.30
C ASN A 34 0.89 -1.50 -18.84
N GLU A 35 -0.06 -1.63 -19.77
CA GLU A 35 -1.46 -1.83 -19.42
C GLU A 35 -1.69 -3.27 -18.93
N ASP A 36 -1.05 -4.26 -19.56
CA ASP A 36 -1.08 -5.64 -19.10
C ASP A 36 -0.54 -5.80 -17.67
N LEU A 37 0.54 -5.06 -17.32
CA LEU A 37 1.06 -5.05 -15.95
C LEU A 37 -0.02 -4.65 -14.94
N LYS A 38 -0.88 -3.68 -15.28
CA LYS A 38 -1.98 -3.22 -14.41
C LYS A 38 -3.17 -4.17 -14.42
N THR A 39 -3.65 -4.54 -15.61
CA THR A 39 -4.94 -5.22 -15.75
C THR A 39 -4.85 -6.74 -15.58
N LYS A 40 -3.72 -7.33 -15.96
CA LYS A 40 -3.48 -8.78 -15.82
C LYS A 40 -2.75 -9.07 -14.51
N PHE A 41 -1.67 -8.35 -14.24
CA PHE A 41 -0.81 -8.63 -13.08
C PHE A 41 -1.13 -7.76 -11.86
N TYR A 42 -2.07 -6.83 -11.94
CA TYR A 42 -2.52 -6.00 -10.80
C TYR A 42 -1.37 -5.19 -10.18
N PHE A 43 -0.43 -4.72 -10.99
CA PHE A 43 0.58 -3.77 -10.56
C PHE A 43 -0.10 -2.42 -10.34
N LYS A 44 0.24 -1.73 -9.24
CA LYS A 44 -0.19 -0.34 -9.04
C LYS A 44 0.40 0.55 -10.12
N GLN A 45 -0.20 1.72 -10.34
CA GLN A 45 0.34 2.71 -11.26
C GLN A 45 1.76 3.17 -10.85
N SER A 46 2.02 3.26 -9.54
CA SER A 46 3.37 3.51 -9.02
C SER A 46 4.34 2.36 -9.31
N ASP A 47 3.89 1.11 -9.28
CA ASP A 47 4.74 -0.03 -9.59
C ASP A 47 5.14 -0.05 -11.07
N VAL A 48 4.19 0.23 -11.96
CA VAL A 48 4.47 0.30 -13.39
C VAL A 48 5.47 1.42 -13.69
N LEU A 49 5.34 2.58 -13.04
CA LEU A 49 6.28 3.68 -13.21
C LEU A 49 7.69 3.30 -12.73
N ASN A 50 7.80 2.65 -11.59
CA ASN A 50 9.09 2.43 -10.91
C ASN A 50 9.78 1.11 -11.26
N TYR A 51 9.04 0.08 -11.66
CA TYR A 51 9.55 -1.28 -11.80
C TYR A 51 9.30 -1.91 -13.18
N SER A 52 8.52 -1.31 -14.09
CA SER A 52 8.27 -1.90 -15.43
C SER A 52 9.56 -2.29 -16.15
N ASN A 53 10.58 -1.43 -16.12
CA ASN A 53 11.89 -1.68 -16.73
C ASN A 53 12.68 -2.81 -16.04
N GLU A 54 12.32 -3.21 -14.82
CA GLU A 54 12.92 -4.37 -14.17
C GLU A 54 12.35 -5.69 -14.71
N PHE A 55 11.07 -5.68 -15.07
CA PHE A 55 10.37 -6.84 -15.61
C PHE A 55 10.50 -6.96 -17.13
N LEU A 56 10.47 -5.85 -17.85
CA LEU A 56 10.35 -5.81 -19.30
C LEU A 56 11.63 -5.35 -20.00
N ASN A 57 11.90 -5.94 -21.17
CA ASN A 57 12.86 -5.50 -22.17
C ASN A 57 12.18 -5.57 -23.55
N ASN A 58 12.05 -4.43 -24.24
CA ASN A 58 11.34 -4.32 -25.53
C ASN A 58 9.95 -4.98 -25.49
N SER A 59 9.14 -4.63 -24.49
CA SER A 59 7.79 -5.19 -24.28
C SER A 59 7.73 -6.71 -24.08
N ARG A 60 8.83 -7.36 -23.66
CA ARG A 60 8.84 -8.79 -23.30
C ARG A 60 9.42 -8.96 -21.91
N LEU A 61 8.98 -9.99 -21.17
CA LEU A 61 9.60 -10.32 -19.89
C LEU A 61 11.08 -10.64 -20.09
N LYS A 62 11.94 -10.13 -19.20
CA LYS A 62 13.37 -10.43 -19.21
C LYS A 62 13.62 -11.91 -18.89
N ASP A 63 14.69 -12.46 -19.47
CA ASP A 63 15.02 -13.88 -19.32
C ASP A 63 15.26 -14.31 -17.87
N ASN A 64 15.85 -13.44 -17.05
CA ASN A 64 16.03 -13.71 -15.63
C ASN A 64 14.70 -13.84 -14.88
N ILE A 65 13.71 -12.99 -15.23
CA ILE A 65 12.37 -13.06 -14.64
C ILE A 65 11.64 -14.31 -15.10
N LYS A 66 11.74 -14.66 -16.40
CA LYS A 66 11.16 -15.90 -16.94
C LYS A 66 11.73 -17.13 -16.22
N SER A 67 13.05 -17.20 -16.09
CA SER A 67 13.72 -18.29 -15.38
C SER A 67 13.23 -18.42 -13.94
N THR A 68 13.06 -17.31 -13.21
CA THR A 68 12.51 -17.32 -11.85
C THR A 68 11.05 -17.79 -11.83
N LEU A 69 10.24 -17.36 -12.79
CA LEU A 69 8.84 -17.78 -12.88
C LEU A 69 8.70 -19.27 -13.18
N ASP A 70 9.54 -19.81 -14.07
CA ASP A 70 9.55 -21.24 -14.39
C ASP A 70 9.96 -22.08 -13.16
N GLU A 71 10.98 -21.65 -12.43
CA GLU A 71 11.41 -22.28 -11.18
C GLU A 71 10.28 -22.29 -10.14
N TYR A 72 9.65 -21.14 -9.91
CA TYR A 72 8.57 -21.02 -8.91
C TYR A 72 7.30 -21.76 -9.34
N LEU A 73 7.01 -21.81 -10.64
CA LEU A 73 5.89 -22.60 -11.17
C LEU A 73 6.12 -24.10 -10.96
N ALA A 74 7.34 -24.59 -11.19
CA ALA A 74 7.71 -25.98 -10.92
C ALA A 74 7.57 -26.32 -9.43
N LEU A 75 8.03 -25.43 -8.54
CA LEU A 75 7.87 -25.58 -7.08
C LEU A 75 6.40 -25.58 -6.66
N HIS A 76 5.58 -24.67 -7.20
CA HIS A 76 4.14 -24.65 -6.97
C HIS A 76 3.48 -25.97 -7.38
N GLN A 77 3.77 -26.46 -8.59
CA GLN A 77 3.20 -27.71 -9.10
C GLN A 77 3.62 -28.92 -8.27
N ARG A 78 4.89 -28.99 -7.88
CA ARG A 78 5.42 -30.04 -7.01
C ARG A 78 4.67 -30.06 -5.67
N TYR A 79 4.65 -28.96 -4.93
CA TYR A 79 4.07 -28.93 -3.60
C TYR A 79 2.55 -29.05 -3.60
N LYS A 80 1.87 -28.59 -4.65
CA LYS A 80 0.43 -28.82 -4.85
C LYS A 80 0.08 -30.31 -4.92
N GLY A 81 1.00 -31.17 -5.36
CA GLY A 81 0.84 -32.63 -5.35
C GLY A 81 1.27 -33.29 -4.03
N GLU A 82 2.12 -32.65 -3.23
CA GLU A 82 2.68 -33.21 -1.99
C GLU A 82 1.85 -32.88 -0.74
N ILE A 83 1.24 -31.69 -0.65
CA ILE A 83 0.45 -31.29 0.51
C ILE A 83 -1.01 -31.70 0.37
N ASN A 84 -1.65 -32.02 1.50
CA ASN A 84 -3.10 -32.17 1.59
C ASN A 84 -3.73 -31.19 2.59
N GLU A 85 -5.07 -31.13 2.61
CA GLU A 85 -5.81 -30.25 3.52
C GLU A 85 -5.51 -30.50 5.00
N SER A 86 -5.25 -31.76 5.41
CA SER A 86 -4.90 -32.09 6.80
C SER A 86 -3.62 -31.39 7.25
N GLN A 87 -2.60 -31.36 6.40
CA GLN A 87 -1.33 -30.69 6.72
C GLN A 87 -1.48 -29.16 6.81
N VAL A 88 -2.41 -28.58 6.05
CA VAL A 88 -2.76 -27.16 6.19
C VAL A 88 -3.46 -26.90 7.53
N GLU A 89 -4.34 -27.79 7.97
CA GLU A 89 -4.97 -27.71 9.29
C GLU A 89 -3.96 -27.95 10.44
N ASP A 90 -2.99 -28.84 10.26
CA ASP A 90 -1.90 -29.06 11.21
C ASP A 90 -1.07 -27.79 11.40
N PHE A 91 -0.72 -27.10 10.30
CA PHE A 91 -0.05 -25.80 10.38
C PHE A 91 -0.87 -24.75 11.15
N LYS A 92 -2.18 -24.66 10.88
CA LYS A 92 -3.09 -23.77 11.64
C LYS A 92 -3.14 -24.13 13.12
N SER A 93 -3.11 -25.42 13.45
CA SER A 93 -3.06 -25.92 14.83
C SER A 93 -1.76 -25.53 15.53
N ILE A 94 -0.61 -25.68 14.85
CA ILE A 94 0.70 -25.24 15.35
C ILE A 94 0.70 -23.73 15.64
N TYR A 95 0.17 -22.90 14.75
CA TYR A 95 0.07 -21.46 15.01
C TYR A 95 -0.75 -21.15 16.27
N LYS A 96 -1.91 -21.80 16.47
CA LYS A 96 -2.73 -21.61 17.68
C LYS A 96 -1.98 -22.00 18.95
N LYS A 97 -1.24 -23.11 18.91
CA LYS A 97 -0.37 -23.54 20.01
C LYS A 97 0.75 -22.54 20.31
N LEU A 98 1.36 -21.97 19.28
CA LEU A 98 2.35 -20.91 19.45
C LEU A 98 1.73 -19.67 20.10
N VAL A 99 0.53 -19.24 19.67
CA VAL A 99 -0.20 -18.14 20.31
C VAL A 99 -0.46 -18.44 21.79
N ASP A 100 -0.94 -19.64 22.10
CA ASP A 100 -1.19 -20.08 23.49
C ASP A 100 0.10 -20.12 24.32
N TYR A 101 1.21 -20.55 23.72
CA TYR A 101 2.54 -20.58 24.36
C TYR A 101 3.03 -19.17 24.71
N TYR A 102 2.87 -18.19 23.81
CA TYR A 102 3.28 -16.80 24.08
C TYR A 102 2.30 -16.07 25.02
N ALA A 103 1.03 -16.49 25.06
CA ALA A 103 0.03 -15.91 25.95
C ALA A 103 0.10 -16.45 27.40
N ASN A 104 0.55 -17.69 27.60
CA ASN A 104 0.55 -18.36 28.90
C ASN A 104 1.95 -18.58 29.47
N ILE A 105 2.09 -18.54 30.80
CA ILE A 105 3.36 -18.79 31.52
C ILE A 105 3.67 -20.30 31.62
N ASN A 106 2.68 -21.18 31.45
CA ASN A 106 2.83 -22.64 31.63
C ASN A 106 3.29 -23.32 30.32
N LYS A 107 4.60 -23.38 30.15
CA LYS A 107 5.32 -23.89 28.97
C LYS A 107 5.40 -25.42 28.98
N ASN A 108 4.30 -26.10 28.67
CA ASN A 108 4.31 -27.57 28.55
C ASN A 108 4.76 -28.06 27.16
N GLU A 109 4.69 -27.20 26.13
CA GLU A 109 5.13 -27.53 24.78
C GLU A 109 6.54 -27.01 24.51
N ASP A 110 7.32 -27.76 23.73
CA ASP A 110 8.65 -27.35 23.30
C ASP A 110 8.52 -26.35 22.13
N LEU A 111 8.82 -25.08 22.41
CA LEU A 111 8.76 -24.00 21.43
C LEU A 111 9.63 -24.29 20.20
N GLN A 112 10.82 -24.89 20.38
CA GLN A 112 11.72 -25.15 19.26
C GLN A 112 11.13 -26.21 18.33
N LEU A 113 10.51 -27.25 18.89
CA LEU A 113 9.79 -28.25 18.10
C LEU A 113 8.60 -27.64 17.36
N LEU A 114 7.79 -26.80 18.02
CA LEU A 114 6.66 -26.13 17.37
C LEU A 114 7.10 -25.21 16.23
N LEU A 115 8.16 -24.43 16.42
CA LEU A 115 8.71 -23.56 15.38
C LEU A 115 9.29 -24.38 14.23
N HIS A 116 9.99 -25.47 14.52
CA HIS A 116 10.54 -26.36 13.50
C HIS A 116 9.44 -27.02 12.65
N ASP A 117 8.48 -27.67 13.30
CA ASP A 117 7.36 -28.33 12.62
C ASP A 117 6.52 -27.32 11.83
N GLY A 118 6.32 -26.13 12.41
CA GLY A 118 5.67 -25.00 11.75
C GLY A 118 6.41 -24.54 10.50
N ALA A 119 7.72 -24.38 10.57
CA ALA A 119 8.56 -23.97 9.44
C ALA A 119 8.55 -25.01 8.30
N LEU A 120 8.63 -26.30 8.62
CA LEU A 120 8.57 -27.39 7.63
C LEU A 120 7.25 -27.40 6.85
N LEU A 121 6.12 -27.14 7.52
CA LEU A 121 4.83 -27.01 6.84
C LEU A 121 4.72 -25.68 6.10
N ALA A 122 5.23 -24.60 6.69
CA ALA A 122 5.22 -23.26 6.09
C ALA A 122 5.94 -23.23 4.75
N GLU A 123 7.09 -23.88 4.60
CA GLU A 123 7.83 -23.99 3.33
C GLU A 123 6.93 -24.52 2.19
N LYS A 124 6.19 -25.59 2.47
CA LYS A 124 5.31 -26.21 1.47
C LYS A 124 4.10 -25.35 1.17
N ILE A 125 3.48 -24.81 2.23
CA ILE A 125 2.31 -23.94 2.14
C ILE A 125 2.66 -22.64 1.40
N HIS A 126 3.88 -22.12 1.58
CA HIS A 126 4.38 -20.93 0.90
C HIS A 126 4.26 -21.08 -0.62
N TRP A 127 4.77 -22.17 -1.20
CA TRP A 127 4.73 -22.38 -2.65
C TRP A 127 3.33 -22.61 -3.21
N ILE A 128 2.39 -23.05 -2.38
CA ILE A 128 1.01 -23.29 -2.79
C ILE A 128 0.19 -22.00 -2.68
N SER A 129 0.35 -21.26 -1.59
CA SER A 129 -0.38 -20.03 -1.31
C SER A 129 0.20 -18.82 -2.04
N LEU A 130 1.49 -18.85 -2.39
CA LEU A 130 2.25 -17.75 -2.99
C LEU A 130 1.97 -16.44 -2.24
N PRO A 131 2.34 -16.33 -0.96
CA PRO A 131 1.88 -15.23 -0.11
C PRO A 131 2.43 -13.89 -0.60
N ILE A 132 1.63 -12.82 -0.54
CA ILE A 132 2.07 -11.44 -0.83
C ILE A 132 2.24 -10.70 0.51
N PHE A 133 3.46 -10.70 1.05
CA PHE A 133 3.72 -10.07 2.34
C PHE A 133 3.92 -8.56 2.24
N LYS A 134 3.63 -7.82 3.31
CA LYS A 134 4.08 -6.42 3.38
C LYS A 134 5.60 -6.37 3.36
N GLU A 135 6.16 -5.44 2.60
CA GLU A 135 7.60 -5.34 2.35
C GLU A 135 8.39 -5.15 3.66
N VAL A 136 7.81 -4.42 4.62
CA VAL A 136 8.41 -4.23 5.95
C VAL A 136 8.58 -5.52 6.75
N TYR A 137 7.76 -6.56 6.52
CA TYR A 137 7.89 -7.84 7.22
C TYR A 137 9.15 -8.59 6.79
N MET A 138 9.37 -8.68 5.47
CA MET A 138 10.57 -9.27 4.90
C MET A 138 11.83 -8.44 5.23
N SER A 139 11.73 -7.11 5.19
CA SER A 139 12.83 -6.22 5.55
C SER A 139 13.22 -6.36 7.04
N ASN A 140 12.25 -6.50 7.95
CA ASN A 140 12.52 -6.73 9.37
C ASN A 140 13.13 -8.12 9.63
N ALA A 141 12.77 -9.12 8.83
CA ALA A 141 13.41 -10.44 8.87
C ALA A 141 14.85 -10.41 8.32
N GLY A 142 15.22 -9.36 7.57
CA GLY A 142 16.54 -9.20 6.96
C GLY A 142 16.74 -9.98 5.67
N MET A 143 15.76 -10.77 5.23
CA MET A 143 15.86 -11.67 4.08
C MET A 143 14.53 -11.85 3.36
N LEU A 144 14.58 -12.26 2.10
CA LEU A 144 13.39 -12.72 1.40
C LEU A 144 13.07 -14.16 1.81
N PRO A 145 11.79 -14.59 1.87
CA PRO A 145 11.45 -15.96 2.22
C PRO A 145 12.16 -16.99 1.33
N GLU A 146 12.26 -16.71 0.03
CA GLU A 146 12.80 -17.64 -0.96
C GLU A 146 14.34 -17.72 -0.93
N GLU A 147 15.02 -16.89 -0.14
CA GLU A 147 16.47 -17.00 0.10
C GLU A 147 16.78 -18.19 1.03
N ASN A 148 15.93 -18.42 2.05
CA ASN A 148 15.99 -19.58 2.94
C ASN A 148 14.65 -19.73 3.68
N LEU A 149 13.76 -20.59 3.19
CA LEU A 149 12.41 -20.74 3.75
C LEU A 149 12.41 -21.33 5.16
N GLU A 150 13.33 -22.25 5.44
CA GLU A 150 13.48 -22.86 6.77
C GLU A 150 13.81 -21.79 7.80
N GLU A 151 14.87 -20.99 7.54
CA GLU A 151 15.29 -19.92 8.44
C GLU A 151 14.25 -18.80 8.54
N TYR A 152 13.63 -18.41 7.42
CA TYR A 152 12.61 -17.37 7.40
C TYR A 152 11.41 -17.75 8.27
N TYR A 153 10.92 -18.99 8.15
CA TYR A 153 9.76 -19.46 8.91
C TYR A 153 10.07 -19.99 10.31
N PHE A 154 11.33 -20.07 10.71
CA PHE A 154 11.74 -20.43 12.07
C PHE A 154 11.52 -19.28 13.08
N HIS A 155 10.43 -18.54 12.94
CA HIS A 155 10.06 -17.44 13.81
C HIS A 155 8.54 -17.31 13.93
N PHE A 156 8.06 -16.95 15.13
CA PHE A 156 6.62 -16.81 15.41
C PHE A 156 5.92 -15.86 14.44
N HIS A 157 6.47 -14.66 14.23
CA HIS A 157 5.84 -13.64 13.38
C HIS A 157 5.76 -14.03 11.89
N THR A 158 6.72 -14.78 11.35
CA THR A 158 6.67 -15.20 9.95
C THR A 158 5.69 -16.35 9.73
N ILE A 159 5.55 -17.25 10.72
CA ILE A 159 4.45 -18.22 10.77
C ILE A 159 3.10 -17.51 10.88
N GLU A 160 3.00 -16.49 11.74
CA GLU A 160 1.79 -15.66 11.88
C GLU A 160 1.41 -14.99 10.56
N ASP A 161 2.38 -14.40 9.86
CA ASP A 161 2.14 -13.73 8.58
C ASP A 161 1.62 -14.72 7.53
N LEU A 162 2.21 -15.92 7.43
CA LEU A 162 1.69 -16.96 6.53
C LEU A 162 0.31 -17.47 6.95
N TYR A 163 0.07 -17.65 8.25
CA TYR A 163 -1.24 -18.03 8.77
C TYR A 163 -2.33 -17.02 8.36
N ARG A 164 -2.04 -15.72 8.45
CA ARG A 164 -2.97 -14.67 8.00
C ARG A 164 -3.20 -14.71 6.50
N GLU A 165 -2.17 -15.02 5.71
CA GLU A 165 -2.29 -15.16 4.25
C GLU A 165 -3.16 -16.36 3.84
N ILE A 166 -3.10 -17.49 4.54
CA ILE A 166 -3.89 -18.69 4.17
C ILE A 166 -5.28 -18.75 4.81
N THR A 167 -5.59 -17.82 5.70
CA THR A 167 -6.91 -17.70 6.34
C THR A 167 -7.67 -16.49 5.81
N ASN A 168 -8.97 -16.43 6.08
CA ASN A 168 -9.80 -15.27 5.74
C ASN A 168 -9.68 -14.19 6.83
N ASP A 169 -8.45 -13.75 7.13
CA ASP A 169 -8.23 -12.63 8.03
C ASP A 169 -8.80 -11.34 7.42
N VAL A 170 -9.54 -10.56 8.21
CA VAL A 170 -10.17 -9.30 7.79
C VAL A 170 -9.14 -8.26 7.30
N LYS A 171 -7.88 -8.38 7.72
CA LYS A 171 -6.77 -7.51 7.30
C LYS A 171 -6.04 -8.01 6.04
N LYS A 172 -6.42 -9.17 5.49
CA LYS A 172 -5.82 -9.72 4.28
C LYS A 172 -6.21 -8.87 3.08
N VAL A 173 -5.20 -8.35 2.38
CA VAL A 173 -5.40 -7.67 1.10
C VAL A 173 -5.37 -8.73 0.00
N HIS A 174 -6.42 -8.78 -0.82
CA HIS A 174 -6.45 -9.71 -1.94
C HIS A 174 -5.32 -9.36 -2.94
N TRP A 175 -4.62 -10.36 -3.48
CA TRP A 175 -3.49 -10.10 -4.38
C TRP A 175 -3.87 -9.34 -5.67
N LYS A 176 -5.13 -9.44 -6.10
CA LYS A 176 -5.69 -8.65 -7.22
C LYS A 176 -6.03 -7.20 -6.85
N SER A 177 -5.87 -6.81 -5.58
CA SER A 177 -6.14 -5.45 -5.14
C SER A 177 -5.05 -4.52 -5.65
N VAL A 178 -5.46 -3.46 -6.31
CA VAL A 178 -4.60 -2.30 -6.64
C VAL A 178 -4.69 -1.20 -5.56
N GLN A 179 -5.33 -1.51 -4.43
CA GLN A 179 -5.50 -0.64 -3.26
C GLN A 179 -5.90 0.79 -3.67
N GLY A 180 -5.08 1.78 -3.34
CA GLY A 180 -5.37 3.19 -3.56
C GLY A 180 -5.52 3.63 -5.01
N ASP A 181 -5.15 2.81 -6.00
CA ASP A 181 -5.36 3.17 -7.41
C ASP A 181 -6.85 3.42 -7.72
N ILE A 182 -7.76 2.81 -6.95
CA ILE A 182 -9.20 3.04 -7.11
C ILE A 182 -9.63 4.49 -6.89
N ASN A 183 -8.85 5.32 -6.19
CA ASN A 183 -9.14 6.73 -5.95
C ASN A 183 -8.18 7.69 -6.68
N LEU A 184 -7.21 7.15 -7.42
CA LEU A 184 -6.20 7.91 -8.15
C LEU A 184 -6.84 8.76 -9.27
N ASN A 185 -6.37 10.00 -9.42
CA ASN A 185 -6.76 11.00 -10.41
C ASN A 185 -8.26 11.36 -10.44
N LYS A 186 -9.05 10.90 -9.45
CA LYS A 186 -10.46 11.25 -9.33
C LYS A 186 -10.61 12.64 -8.73
N LYS A 187 -11.42 13.49 -9.39
CA LYS A 187 -11.72 14.85 -8.92
C LYS A 187 -12.65 14.82 -7.71
N MET A 188 -12.20 15.44 -6.63
CA MET A 188 -12.92 15.60 -5.36
C MET A 188 -13.06 17.09 -5.05
N LYS A 189 -14.04 17.45 -4.23
CA LYS A 189 -14.25 18.82 -3.78
C LYS A 189 -13.84 18.97 -2.33
N MET A 190 -13.13 20.05 -2.06
CA MET A 190 -12.74 20.48 -0.73
C MET A 190 -13.31 21.89 -0.48
N LYS A 191 -14.11 22.04 0.58
CA LYS A 191 -14.89 23.27 0.83
C LYS A 191 -14.30 24.10 1.96
N ILE A 192 -13.63 25.20 1.63
CA ILE A 192 -12.91 26.06 2.59
C ILE A 192 -13.61 27.42 2.71
N TYR A 193 -13.83 27.88 3.93
CA TYR A 193 -14.28 29.23 4.22
C TYR A 193 -13.11 30.22 4.17
N THR A 194 -13.35 31.38 3.58
CA THR A 194 -12.38 32.48 3.53
C THR A 194 -13.03 33.77 4.04
N ASN A 195 -12.40 34.49 4.97
CA ASN A 195 -12.98 35.76 5.44
C ASN A 195 -12.95 36.84 4.37
N ARG A 196 -11.92 36.85 3.51
CA ARG A 196 -11.81 37.77 2.38
C ARG A 196 -13.08 37.82 1.53
N TRP A 197 -13.71 36.67 1.29
CA TRP A 197 -14.92 36.55 0.49
C TRP A 197 -16.19 36.38 1.33
N GLY A 198 -16.08 36.17 2.64
CA GLY A 198 -17.18 35.99 3.58
C GLY A 198 -18.02 34.74 3.30
N ARG A 199 -17.47 33.74 2.60
CA ARG A 199 -18.20 32.53 2.19
C ARG A 199 -17.29 31.33 2.06
N HIS A 200 -17.91 30.18 1.83
CA HIS A 200 -17.20 28.96 1.45
C HIS A 200 -16.99 28.89 -0.07
N ASP A 201 -15.76 28.59 -0.47
CA ASP A 201 -15.41 28.31 -1.85
C ASP A 201 -14.95 26.85 -2.02
N TYR A 202 -15.03 26.35 -3.25
CA TYR A 202 -14.71 24.96 -3.59
C TYR A 202 -13.37 24.86 -4.30
N TYR A 203 -12.47 24.09 -3.71
CA TYR A 203 -11.20 23.67 -4.29
C TYR A 203 -11.42 22.31 -4.95
N THR A 204 -10.87 22.13 -6.14
CA THR A 204 -10.81 20.81 -6.78
C THR A 204 -9.51 20.14 -6.39
N VAL A 205 -9.59 18.92 -5.85
CA VAL A 205 -8.44 18.14 -5.40
C VAL A 205 -8.45 16.79 -6.11
N GLN A 206 -7.27 16.33 -6.54
CA GLN A 206 -7.05 14.99 -7.08
C GLN A 206 -5.85 14.37 -6.38
N ARG A 207 -5.97 13.11 -5.98
CA ARG A 207 -4.82 12.32 -5.54
C ARG A 207 -4.06 11.81 -6.76
N THR A 208 -2.74 11.87 -6.73
CA THR A 208 -1.83 11.32 -7.75
C THR A 208 -0.81 10.41 -7.08
N ILE A 209 0.05 9.75 -7.87
CA ILE A 209 1.13 8.90 -7.35
C ILE A 209 2.24 9.69 -6.63
N GLU A 210 2.36 11.00 -6.87
CA GLU A 210 3.42 11.87 -6.30
C GLU A 210 2.89 12.76 -5.16
N GLY A 211 1.57 12.84 -4.99
CA GLY A 211 0.93 13.72 -4.03
C GLY A 211 -0.45 14.17 -4.50
N TRP A 212 -0.69 15.48 -4.49
CA TRP A 212 -1.99 16.08 -4.80
C TRP A 212 -1.92 17.00 -6.01
N ILE A 213 -3.00 17.09 -6.79
CA ILE A 213 -3.24 18.18 -7.72
C ILE A 213 -4.38 19.02 -7.18
N ILE A 214 -4.17 20.33 -7.02
CA ILE A 214 -5.16 21.25 -6.45
C ILE A 214 -5.44 22.36 -7.46
N SER A 215 -6.71 22.71 -7.62
CA SER A 215 -7.15 23.82 -8.46
C SER A 215 -8.16 24.71 -7.76
N PHE A 216 -7.96 26.02 -7.87
CA PHE A 216 -8.81 27.06 -7.33
C PHE A 216 -8.60 28.39 -8.07
N LEU A 217 -9.68 28.98 -8.60
CA LEU A 217 -9.65 30.24 -9.37
C LEU A 217 -8.54 30.25 -10.45
N THR A 218 -7.53 31.12 -10.31
CA THR A 218 -6.41 31.27 -11.24
C THR A 218 -5.34 30.18 -11.08
N PHE A 219 -5.31 29.48 -9.95
CA PHE A 219 -4.41 28.37 -9.69
C PHE A 219 -5.01 27.10 -10.29
N GLN A 220 -4.51 26.67 -11.44
CA GLN A 220 -5.00 25.49 -12.14
C GLN A 220 -3.94 24.39 -12.15
N ASN A 221 -4.34 23.16 -11.84
CA ASN A 221 -3.50 21.97 -11.82
C ASN A 221 -2.19 22.13 -11.03
N VAL A 222 -2.25 22.79 -9.87
CA VAL A 222 -1.10 22.97 -8.99
C VAL A 222 -0.69 21.62 -8.42
N LYS A 223 0.52 21.17 -8.72
CA LYS A 223 1.07 19.91 -8.23
C LYS A 223 1.72 20.11 -6.86
N CYS A 224 1.29 19.28 -5.93
CA CYS A 224 1.76 19.28 -4.56
C CYS A 224 2.32 17.90 -4.19
N LYS A 225 3.32 17.89 -3.32
CA LYS A 225 3.75 16.70 -2.58
C LYS A 225 2.62 16.19 -1.69
N VAL A 226 2.79 14.99 -1.14
CA VAL A 226 1.81 14.33 -0.24
C VAL A 226 1.38 15.21 0.95
N ASN A 227 2.28 16.07 1.43
CA ASN A 227 2.04 16.98 2.54
C ASN A 227 1.41 18.34 2.10
N GLY A 228 1.08 18.53 0.82
CA GLY A 228 0.50 19.78 0.30
C GLY A 228 1.50 20.87 -0.08
N GLU A 229 2.80 20.67 0.15
CA GLU A 229 3.84 21.58 -0.36
C GLU A 229 3.99 21.47 -1.86
N SER A 230 4.57 22.48 -2.49
CA SER A 230 4.76 22.46 -3.93
C SER A 230 5.72 21.35 -4.39
N LEU A 231 5.38 20.73 -5.51
CA LEU A 231 6.21 19.72 -6.15
C LEU A 231 7.19 20.33 -7.17
N ASP A 232 6.70 21.19 -8.07
CA ASP A 232 7.45 21.68 -9.25
C ASP A 232 7.66 23.21 -9.27
N THR A 233 6.96 23.95 -8.41
CA THR A 233 6.89 25.43 -8.44
C THR A 233 7.06 26.03 -7.04
N ASP A 234 6.98 27.35 -6.87
CA ASP A 234 6.78 27.96 -5.53
C ASP A 234 5.29 28.02 -5.12
N THR A 235 4.40 27.59 -6.01
CA THR A 235 2.95 27.57 -5.82
C THR A 235 2.50 26.19 -5.38
N GLY A 236 2.40 25.95 -4.06
CA GLY A 236 1.78 24.74 -3.49
C GLY A 236 0.40 25.02 -2.92
N PHE A 237 -0.21 24.07 -2.20
CA PHE A 237 -1.53 24.28 -1.58
C PHE A 237 -1.55 25.51 -0.66
N TYR A 238 -0.49 25.64 0.13
CA TYR A 238 -0.32 26.71 1.09
C TYR A 238 -0.18 28.09 0.46
N GLU A 239 0.29 28.16 -0.79
CA GLU A 239 0.35 29.42 -1.54
C GLU A 239 -1.05 29.87 -1.95
N ILE A 240 -1.89 28.93 -2.39
CA ILE A 240 -3.27 29.21 -2.77
C ILE A 240 -4.05 29.75 -1.56
N LEU A 241 -3.86 29.14 -0.39
CA LEU A 241 -4.47 29.62 0.86
C LEU A 241 -3.91 30.99 1.28
N ARG A 242 -2.60 31.21 1.13
CA ARG A 242 -1.94 32.48 1.45
C ARG A 242 -2.43 33.62 0.57
N HIS A 243 -2.71 33.37 -0.71
CA HIS A 243 -3.25 34.37 -1.64
C HIS A 243 -4.59 34.95 -1.15
N ASP A 244 -5.38 34.16 -0.44
CA ASP A 244 -6.65 34.59 0.17
C ASP A 244 -6.53 34.87 1.68
N SER A 245 -5.30 35.02 2.19
CA SER A 245 -4.97 35.34 3.57
C SER A 245 -5.55 34.37 4.61
N VAL A 246 -5.82 33.12 4.21
CA VAL A 246 -6.44 32.12 5.07
C VAL A 246 -5.50 31.70 6.20
N GLN A 247 -5.97 31.74 7.44
CA GLN A 247 -5.27 31.32 8.64
C GLN A 247 -5.61 29.88 9.03
N TYR A 248 -4.59 29.07 9.28
CA TYR A 248 -4.74 27.66 9.61
C TYR A 248 -3.48 27.12 10.32
N PRO A 249 -3.58 25.99 11.05
CA PRO A 249 -2.43 25.39 11.70
C PRO A 249 -1.59 24.63 10.67
N LYS A 250 -0.60 25.32 10.09
CA LYS A 250 0.20 24.82 8.95
C LYS A 250 0.75 23.40 9.14
N ASP A 251 1.44 23.15 10.26
CA ASP A 251 2.07 21.84 10.52
C ASP A 251 1.03 20.74 10.70
N GLY A 252 -0.09 21.05 11.34
CA GLY A 252 -1.21 20.13 11.53
C GLY A 252 -1.87 19.75 10.21
N VAL A 253 -2.10 20.72 9.33
CA VAL A 253 -2.67 20.48 7.99
C VAL A 253 -1.70 19.69 7.12
N ARG A 254 -0.38 19.98 7.18
CA ARG A 254 0.67 19.18 6.50
C ARG A 254 0.56 17.71 6.87
N TYR A 255 0.59 17.44 8.17
CA TYR A 255 0.53 16.08 8.69
C TYR A 255 -0.76 15.36 8.30
N ALA A 256 -1.90 16.05 8.37
CA ALA A 256 -3.20 15.49 7.99
C ALA A 256 -3.28 15.11 6.51
N LEU A 257 -2.74 15.95 5.61
CA LEU A 257 -2.71 15.66 4.17
C LEU A 257 -1.80 14.47 3.84
N GLU A 258 -0.63 14.40 4.47
CA GLU A 258 0.31 13.30 4.31
C GLU A 258 -0.29 11.98 4.80
N THR A 259 -0.84 11.97 6.01
CA THR A 259 -1.50 10.78 6.59
C THR A 259 -2.67 10.31 5.73
N LEU A 260 -3.50 11.24 5.25
CA LEU A 260 -4.63 10.91 4.39
C LEU A 260 -4.17 10.35 3.04
N TRP A 261 -3.09 10.87 2.46
CA TRP A 261 -2.53 10.38 1.21
C TRP A 261 -2.02 8.93 1.36
N GLU A 262 -1.27 8.65 2.44
CA GLU A 262 -0.73 7.32 2.74
C GLU A 262 -1.83 6.29 3.03
N GLU A 263 -2.84 6.69 3.81
CA GLU A 263 -4.00 5.84 4.08
C GLU A 263 -4.76 5.53 2.79
N ALA A 264 -4.96 6.54 1.94
CA ALA A 264 -5.63 6.38 0.66
C ALA A 264 -4.84 5.54 -0.35
N ASP A 265 -3.50 5.47 -0.25
CA ASP A 265 -2.66 4.60 -1.09
C ASP A 265 -2.68 3.13 -0.65
N SER A 266 -2.63 2.92 0.66
CA SER A 266 -2.46 1.61 1.30
C SER A 266 -3.78 0.85 1.48
N THR A 267 -4.92 1.50 1.24
CA THR A 267 -6.26 0.90 1.42
C THR A 267 -7.11 1.04 0.16
N GLU A 268 -8.17 0.22 0.06
CA GLU A 268 -9.22 0.38 -0.95
C GLU A 268 -10.21 1.48 -0.54
N MET A 269 -9.70 2.67 -0.20
CA MET A 269 -10.53 3.81 0.16
C MET A 269 -11.28 4.32 -1.08
N SER A 270 -12.61 4.30 -1.02
CA SER A 270 -13.43 4.86 -2.09
C SER A 270 -13.22 6.37 -2.22
N LYS A 271 -13.53 6.90 -3.41
CA LYS A 271 -13.46 8.33 -3.69
C LYS A 271 -14.31 9.15 -2.70
N GLU A 272 -15.50 8.66 -2.37
CA GLU A 272 -16.46 9.35 -1.49
C GLU A 272 -15.93 9.43 -0.06
N VAL A 273 -15.30 8.36 0.43
CA VAL A 273 -14.66 8.34 1.75
C VAL A 273 -13.46 9.29 1.77
N LEU A 274 -12.62 9.27 0.73
CA LEU A 274 -11.48 10.18 0.60
C LEU A 274 -11.92 11.65 0.54
N GLU A 275 -12.95 11.95 -0.24
CA GLU A 275 -13.53 13.29 -0.35
C GLU A 275 -14.11 13.76 0.98
N LYS A 276 -14.76 12.87 1.75
CA LYS A 276 -15.24 13.18 3.10
C LYS A 276 -14.09 13.55 4.04
N LYS A 277 -13.03 12.74 4.10
CA LYS A 277 -11.84 13.01 4.93
C LYS A 277 -11.11 14.29 4.53
N LEU A 278 -11.00 14.58 3.23
CA LEU A 278 -10.49 15.86 2.74
C LEU A 278 -11.34 17.05 3.23
N ASN A 279 -12.66 16.89 3.27
CA ASN A 279 -13.55 17.92 3.78
C ASN A 279 -13.44 18.10 5.30
N GLU A 280 -13.07 17.07 6.07
CA GLU A 280 -12.77 17.21 7.50
C GLU A 280 -11.55 18.13 7.72
N ILE A 281 -10.51 17.99 6.88
CA ILE A 281 -9.35 18.93 6.88
C ILE A 281 -9.80 20.35 6.52
N ALA A 282 -10.66 20.51 5.51
CA ALA A 282 -11.16 21.83 5.13
C ALA A 282 -12.07 22.49 6.16
N VAL A 283 -12.87 21.71 6.89
CA VAL A 283 -13.63 22.19 8.04
C VAL A 283 -12.67 22.70 9.11
N TRP A 284 -11.61 21.95 9.41
CA TRP A 284 -10.61 22.40 10.39
C TRP A 284 -9.94 23.72 9.99
N ILE A 285 -9.49 23.85 8.74
CA ILE A 285 -8.96 25.11 8.19
C ILE A 285 -9.98 26.24 8.36
N SER A 286 -11.23 25.99 7.96
CA SER A 286 -12.31 26.98 8.00
C SER A 286 -12.62 27.48 9.41
N GLU A 287 -12.64 26.59 10.40
CA GLU A 287 -12.95 26.94 11.79
C GLU A 287 -11.81 27.72 12.44
N VAL A 288 -10.55 27.41 12.12
CA VAL A 288 -9.41 28.21 12.58
C VAL A 288 -9.44 29.60 11.96
N GLU A 289 -9.69 29.71 10.66
CA GLU A 289 -9.83 30.98 9.94
C GLU A 289 -10.94 31.87 10.52
N LYS A 290 -12.10 31.29 10.86
CA LYS A 290 -13.17 32.03 11.54
C LYS A 290 -12.76 32.48 12.95
N ALA A 291 -12.10 31.61 13.70
CA ALA A 291 -11.70 31.88 15.06
C ALA A 291 -10.63 32.98 15.15
N THR A 292 -9.64 32.98 14.27
CA THR A 292 -8.57 34.00 14.24
C THR A 292 -9.14 35.40 14.06
N HIS A 293 -10.15 35.56 13.21
CA HIS A 293 -10.82 36.84 13.00
C HIS A 293 -11.77 37.19 14.15
N LYS A 294 -12.57 36.23 14.62
CA LYS A 294 -13.56 36.45 15.68
C LYS A 294 -12.93 36.89 17.01
N TYR A 295 -11.79 36.30 17.37
CA TYR A 295 -11.14 36.52 18.67
C TYR A 295 -9.97 37.49 18.60
N GLN A 296 -9.75 38.13 17.46
CA GLN A 296 -8.75 39.17 17.34
C GLN A 296 -9.05 40.34 18.28
N PRO A 297 -8.06 40.88 19.01
CA PRO A 297 -8.24 42.12 19.75
C PRO A 297 -8.66 43.26 18.82
N SER A 298 -9.72 43.99 19.18
CA SER A 298 -10.31 45.04 18.33
C SER A 298 -9.34 46.17 17.95
N TRP A 299 -8.30 46.40 18.75
CA TRP A 299 -7.28 47.41 18.48
C TRP A 299 -6.19 46.93 17.50
N CYS A 300 -6.11 45.63 17.21
CA CYS A 300 -5.02 45.05 16.44
C CYS A 300 -5.18 45.29 14.93
N GLY A 301 -6.40 45.15 14.38
CA GLY A 301 -6.71 45.46 12.97
C GLY A 301 -5.79 44.78 11.94
N TYR A 302 -5.20 43.64 12.30
CA TYR A 302 -4.23 42.89 11.50
C TYR A 302 -4.84 42.13 10.31
N TYR A 303 -6.11 41.71 10.42
CA TYR A 303 -6.83 40.98 9.37
C TYR A 303 -7.87 41.87 8.71
#